data_AF-A0A7W1HW80-F1
#
_entry.id   AF-A0A7W1HW80-F1
#
_cell.length_a   1.000
_cell.length_b   1.000
_cell.length_c   1.000
_cell.angle_alpha   90.00
_cell.angle_beta   90.00
_cell.angle_gamma   90.00
#
_symmetry.space_group_name_H-M   'P 1'
#
loop_
_entity.id
_entity.type
_entity.pdbx_description
1 polymer ?
#
loop_
_entity_poly.entity_id
_entity_poly.type
_entity_poly.pdbx_seq_one_letter_code
_entity_poly.pdbx_strand_id
1 'polypeptide(L)'
;MTKISEQEFARICRDVKRDHKTICKHNPIGTHEEILLWMLLGCLVSYLSLSEIETPCFNGKPDAETYRNAILFVLKDRKIASFDAEDHLNELTKK
;
A
#
# COMPACT_ATOMS: atom_id res chain seq x y z
N MET A 1 11.67 13.84 -7.44
CA MET A 1 10.48 12.99 -7.20
C MET A 1 10.93 11.54 -7.24
N THR A 2 10.82 10.82 -6.13
CA THR A 2 11.30 9.43 -6.01
C THR A 2 10.36 8.50 -6.77
N LYS A 3 10.94 7.59 -7.59
CA LYS A 3 10.22 6.55 -8.31
C LYS A 3 10.56 5.18 -7.75
N ILE A 4 9.70 4.19 -8.00
CA ILE A 4 9.85 2.81 -7.52
C ILE A 4 9.87 1.81 -8.67
N SER A 5 10.75 0.81 -8.58
CA SER A 5 10.77 -0.33 -9.49
C SER A 5 9.78 -1.40 -9.04
N GLU A 6 9.39 -2.30 -9.93
CA GLU A 6 8.55 -3.44 -9.55
C GLU A 6 9.18 -4.28 -8.45
N GLN A 7 10.48 -4.57 -8.57
CA GLN A 7 11.20 -5.40 -7.60
C GLN A 7 11.13 -4.81 -6.18
N GLU A 8 11.25 -3.50 -6.08
CA GLU A 8 11.22 -2.80 -4.81
C GLU A 8 9.80 -2.71 -4.24
N PHE A 9 8.80 -2.44 -5.09
CA PHE A 9 7.39 -2.49 -4.70
C PHE A 9 7.00 -3.88 -4.18
N ALA A 10 7.40 -4.93 -4.90
CA ALA A 10 7.19 -6.32 -4.52
C ALA A 10 7.91 -6.66 -3.20
N ARG A 11 9.11 -6.13 -2.97
CA ARG A 11 9.84 -6.30 -1.70
C ARG A 11 9.05 -5.71 -0.53
N ILE A 12 8.54 -4.48 -0.65
CA ILE A 12 7.73 -3.83 0.38
C ILE A 12 6.46 -4.65 0.65
N CYS A 13 5.75 -5.09 -0.40
CA CYS A 13 4.56 -5.93 -0.25
C CYS A 13 4.87 -7.23 0.51
N ARG A 14 5.97 -7.91 0.18
CA ARG A 14 6.40 -9.13 0.89
C ARG A 14 6.76 -8.87 2.35
N ASP A 15 7.43 -7.76 2.65
CA ASP A 15 7.80 -7.40 4.02
C ASP A 15 6.53 -7.12 4.86
N VAL A 16 5.56 -6.38 4.33
CA VAL A 16 4.26 -6.15 4.99
C VAL A 16 3.50 -7.48 5.18
N LYS A 17 3.45 -8.34 4.16
CA LYS A 17 2.80 -9.65 4.27
C LYS A 17 3.49 -10.54 5.30
N ARG A 18 4.83 -10.55 5.37
CA ARG A 18 5.58 -11.33 6.37
C ARG A 18 5.20 -10.92 7.78
N ASP A 19 5.03 -9.62 8.01
CA ASP A 19 4.79 -9.06 9.33
C ASP A 19 3.29 -8.96 9.68
N HIS A 20 2.39 -9.49 8.82
CA HIS A 20 0.94 -9.35 8.94
C HIS A 20 0.37 -9.74 10.31
N LYS A 21 0.90 -10.80 10.95
CA LYS A 21 0.40 -11.24 12.28
C LYS A 21 0.61 -10.16 13.33
N THR A 22 1.78 -9.52 13.30
CA THR A 22 2.12 -8.42 14.22
C THR A 22 1.29 -7.18 13.87
N ILE A 23 1.20 -6.83 12.59
CA ILE A 23 0.45 -5.67 12.12
C ILE A 23 -1.04 -5.80 12.53
N CYS A 24 -1.70 -6.91 12.22
CA CYS A 24 -3.10 -7.13 12.57
C CYS A 24 -3.32 -7.23 14.09
N LYS A 25 -2.36 -7.77 14.85
CA LYS A 25 -2.45 -7.81 16.32
C LYS A 25 -2.49 -6.41 16.93
N HIS A 26 -1.71 -5.47 16.40
CA HIS A 26 -1.63 -4.09 16.90
C HIS A 26 -2.67 -3.15 16.29
N ASN A 27 -3.31 -3.55 15.19
CA ASN A 27 -4.33 -2.76 14.50
C ASN A 27 -5.62 -3.57 14.36
N PRO A 28 -6.37 -3.83 15.46
CA PRO A 28 -7.52 -4.73 15.43
C PRO A 28 -8.77 -4.11 14.78
N ILE A 29 -8.71 -2.85 14.32
CA ILE A 29 -9.83 -2.13 13.73
C ILE A 29 -9.72 -2.23 12.21
N GLY A 30 -10.55 -3.09 11.62
CA GLY A 30 -10.62 -3.31 10.19
C GLY A 30 -10.52 -4.79 9.81
N THR A 31 -10.73 -5.08 8.54
CA THR A 31 -10.48 -6.41 7.97
C THR A 31 -8.97 -6.63 7.77
N HIS A 32 -8.57 -7.89 7.63
CA HIS A 32 -7.18 -8.24 7.34
C HIS A 32 -6.63 -7.48 6.12
N GLU A 33 -7.41 -7.43 5.05
CA GLU A 33 -7.06 -6.74 3.81
C GLU A 33 -6.92 -5.22 4.01
N GLU A 34 -7.90 -4.59 4.69
CA GLU A 34 -7.85 -3.16 5.03
C GLU A 34 -6.57 -2.79 5.77
N ILE A 35 -6.22 -3.57 6.79
CA ILE A 35 -5.07 -3.30 7.65
C ILE A 35 -3.76 -3.39 6.85
N LEU A 36 -3.63 -4.41 5.98
CA LEU A 36 -2.41 -4.59 5.18
C LEU A 36 -2.27 -3.53 4.10
N LEU A 37 -3.36 -3.16 3.42
CA LEU A 37 -3.35 -2.10 2.42
C LEU A 37 -3.07 -0.73 3.05
N TRP A 38 -3.66 -0.44 4.21
CA TRP A 38 -3.35 0.76 4.99
C TRP A 38 -1.87 0.83 5.37
N MET A 39 -1.31 -0.27 5.89
CA MET A 39 0.11 -0.33 6.24
C MET A 39 1.00 -0.12 5.01
N LEU A 40 0.70 -0.78 3.89
CA LEU A 40 1.43 -0.61 2.64
C LEU A 40 1.38 0.84 2.17
N LEU A 41 0.21 1.49 2.19
CA LEU A 41 0.09 2.91 1.82
C LEU A 41 0.99 3.79 2.69
N GLY A 42 1.04 3.56 4.00
CA GLY A 42 1.96 4.25 4.91
C GLY A 42 3.43 4.05 4.54
N CYS A 43 3.84 2.82 4.22
CA CYS A 43 5.19 2.52 3.73
C CYS A 43 5.51 3.28 2.43
N LEU A 44 4.57 3.33 1.49
CA LEU A 44 4.76 4.03 0.21
C LEU A 44 4.84 5.55 0.38
N VAL A 45 4.00 6.14 1.25
CA VAL A 45 4.04 7.57 1.59
C VAL A 45 5.44 7.95 2.08
N SER A 46 6.01 7.15 2.99
CA SER A 46 7.36 7.35 3.52
C SER A 46 8.44 7.12 2.46
N TYR A 47 8.41 5.97 1.76
CA TYR A 47 9.41 5.59 0.77
C TYR A 47 9.49 6.57 -0.41
N LEU A 48 8.34 7.00 -0.93
CA LEU A 48 8.25 7.92 -2.06
C LEU A 48 8.41 9.39 -1.65
N SER A 49 8.53 9.64 -0.34
CA SER A 49 8.59 10.97 0.28
C SER A 49 7.47 11.87 -0.26
N LEU A 50 6.22 11.38 -0.18
CA LEU A 50 5.06 12.16 -0.62
C LEU A 50 4.91 13.38 0.27
N SER A 51 4.64 14.53 -0.35
CA SER A 51 4.21 15.72 0.39
C SER A 51 2.79 15.55 0.92
N GLU A 52 2.39 16.40 1.88
CA GLU A 52 1.03 16.35 2.46
C GLU A 52 -0.06 16.49 1.38
N ILE A 53 0.17 17.33 0.35
CA ILE A 53 -0.76 17.54 -0.75
C ILE A 53 -0.88 16.35 -1.72
N GLU A 54 0.11 15.45 -1.70
CA GLU A 54 0.13 14.23 -2.53
C GLU A 54 -0.37 13.00 -1.77
N THR A 55 -0.55 13.14 -0.46
CA THR A 55 -1.01 12.05 0.40
C THR A 55 -2.53 11.90 0.25
N PRO A 56 -3.04 10.71 -0.09
CA PRO A 56 -4.48 10.50 -0.21
C PRO A 56 -5.21 10.81 1.11
N CYS A 57 -6.18 11.72 1.04
CA CYS A 57 -7.11 12.03 2.12
C CYS A 57 -8.46 11.37 1.85
N PHE A 58 -9.00 10.65 2.83
CA PHE A 58 -10.26 9.94 2.69
C PHE A 58 -11.40 10.69 3.40
N ASN A 59 -12.54 10.80 2.74
CA ASN A 59 -13.76 11.31 3.37
C ASN A 59 -14.52 10.12 3.97
N GLY A 60 -14.73 10.12 5.29
CA GLY A 60 -15.48 9.07 5.98
C GLY A 60 -14.62 7.90 6.43
N LYS A 61 -15.20 6.69 6.43
CA LYS A 61 -14.51 5.46 6.88
C LYS A 61 -13.96 4.72 5.65
N PRO A 62 -12.62 4.72 5.43
CA PRO A 62 -12.03 3.99 4.32
C PRO A 62 -12.17 2.48 4.50
N ASP A 63 -12.31 1.78 3.39
CA ASP A 63 -12.34 0.32 3.28
C ASP A 63 -11.17 -0.20 2.42
N ALA A 64 -11.13 -1.51 2.19
CA ALA A 64 -10.08 -2.16 1.40
C ALA A 64 -9.95 -1.58 -0.01
N GLU A 65 -11.08 -1.37 -0.67
CA GLU A 65 -11.13 -0.83 -2.03
C GLU A 65 -10.60 0.61 -2.07
N THR A 66 -10.96 1.43 -1.07
CA THR A 66 -10.47 2.79 -0.88
C THR A 66 -8.93 2.82 -0.80
N TYR A 67 -8.33 1.96 0.02
CA TYR A 67 -6.86 1.89 0.13
C TYR A 67 -6.19 1.35 -1.13
N ARG A 68 -6.79 0.34 -1.77
CA ARG A 68 -6.29 -0.21 -3.04
C ARG A 68 -6.23 0.87 -4.11
N ASN A 69 -7.31 1.63 -4.29
CA ASN A 69 -7.40 2.72 -5.26
C ASN A 69 -6.38 3.83 -4.95
N ALA A 70 -6.19 4.16 -3.68
CA ALA A 70 -5.19 5.13 -3.24
C ALA A 70 -3.76 4.70 -3.60
N ILE A 71 -3.41 3.43 -3.39
CA ILE A 71 -2.10 2.88 -3.76
C ILE A 71 -1.90 2.95 -5.28
N LEU A 72 -2.90 2.53 -6.07
CA LEU A 72 -2.82 2.59 -7.53
C LEU A 72 -2.67 4.03 -8.04
N PHE A 73 -3.37 4.97 -7.42
CA PHE A 73 -3.23 6.40 -7.71
C PHE A 73 -1.82 6.91 -7.42
N VAL A 74 -1.28 6.64 -6.22
CA VAL A 74 0.09 7.02 -5.82
C VAL A 74 1.13 6.46 -6.80
N LEU A 75 0.93 5.24 -7.29
CA LEU A 75 1.86 4.58 -8.18
C LEU A 75 1.80 5.12 -9.62
N LYS A 76 0.69 5.70 -10.08
CA LYS A 76 0.45 6.07 -11.49
C LYS A 76 1.63 6.78 -12.17
N ASP A 77 2.19 7.82 -11.52
CA ASP A 77 3.31 8.61 -12.06
C ASP A 77 4.65 8.32 -11.37
N ARG A 78 4.69 7.31 -10.50
CA ARG A 78 5.85 7.00 -9.65
C ARG A 78 6.50 5.66 -9.96
N LYS A 79 6.00 4.91 -10.95
CA LYS A 79 6.67 3.71 -11.45
C LYS A 79 7.87 4.08 -12.34
N ILE A 80 9.00 3.39 -12.15
CA ILE A 80 10.19 3.52 -13.03
C ILE A 80 9.88 2.93 -14.41
N ALA A 81 9.28 1.74 -14.44
CA ALA A 81 8.78 1.07 -15.62
C ALA A 81 7.32 0.65 -15.35
N SER A 82 6.50 0.53 -16.39
CA SER A 82 5.15 0.01 -16.21
C SER A 82 5.21 -1.44 -15.70
N PHE A 83 4.51 -1.70 -14.60
CA PHE A 83 4.32 -3.04 -14.04
C PHE A 83 2.91 -3.13 -13.46
N ASP A 84 2.37 -4.34 -13.35
CA ASP A 84 1.07 -4.56 -12.73
C ASP A 84 1.21 -4.52 -11.20
N ALA A 85 0.64 -3.51 -10.58
CA ALA A 85 0.66 -3.39 -9.12
C ALA A 85 -0.42 -4.27 -8.49
N GLU A 86 -1.50 -4.58 -9.21
CA GLU A 86 -2.62 -5.34 -8.66
C GLU A 86 -2.22 -6.77 -8.31
N ASP A 87 -1.36 -7.41 -9.10
CA ASP A 87 -0.87 -8.76 -8.81
C ASP A 87 -0.19 -8.83 -7.42
N HIS A 88 0.67 -7.86 -7.11
CA HIS A 88 1.35 -7.80 -5.81
C HIS A 88 0.38 -7.43 -4.67
N LEU A 89 -0.64 -6.62 -4.93
CA LEU A 89 -1.69 -6.31 -3.95
C LEU A 89 -2.57 -7.54 -3.66
N ASN A 90 -2.94 -8.30 -4.69
CA ASN A 90 -3.72 -9.54 -4.55
C ASN A 90 -2.94 -10.58 -3.74
N GLU A 91 -1.64 -10.71 -4.00
CA GLU A 91 -0.79 -11.58 -3.19
C GLU A 91 -0.64 -11.06 -1.76
N LEU A 92 -0.51 -9.75 -1.54
CA LEU A 92 -0.43 -9.16 -0.19
C LEU A 92 -1.66 -9.51 0.66
N THR A 93 -2.87 -9.43 0.09
CA THR A 93 -4.13 -9.52 0.85
C THR A 93 -4.69 -10.94 0.96
N LYS A 94 -4.05 -11.90 0.29
CA LYS A 94 -4.37 -13.32 0.35
C LYS A 94 -4.08 -13.88 1.75
N LYS A 95 -5.12 -14.46 2.38
CA LYS A 95 -5.04 -15.14 3.68
C LYS A 95 -4.16 -16.40 3.65
#